data_AF-A0A1F5EAS8-F1
#
_entry.id   AF-A0A1F5EAS8-F1
#
_cell.length_a   1.000
_cell.length_b   1.000
_cell.length_c   1.000
_cell.angle_alpha   90.00
_cell.angle_beta   90.00
_cell.angle_gamma   90.00
#
_symmetry.space_group_name_H-M   'P 1'
#
loop_
_entity.id
_entity.type
_entity.pdbx_description
1 polymer ?
#
loop_
_entity_poly.entity_id
_entity_poly.type
_entity_poly.pdbx_seq_one_letter_code
_entity_poly.pdbx_strand_id
1 'polypeptide(L)'
;MLYLLIFVALLILFVGFFIWTAIAGRRHQRRRHVLRAWVTVTIFVATVLYAEGLRYLYSFNKDAQTIHLPFAITSGVIFLVLVLLGWKLQSGNRFRVWHRAAVITFAVMLIPTTITGILLITTAAPR
;
A
#
# COMPACT_ATOMS: atom_id res chain seq x y z
N MET A 1 20.98 -4.55 -6.96
CA MET A 1 20.98 -3.27 -6.19
C MET A 1 20.00 -2.24 -6.75
N LEU A 2 20.13 -1.80 -8.01
CA LEU A 2 19.22 -0.78 -8.60
C LEU A 2 17.73 -1.11 -8.42
N TYR A 3 17.32 -2.36 -8.69
CA TYR A 3 15.93 -2.76 -8.57
C TYR A 3 15.38 -2.65 -7.14
N LEU A 4 16.19 -2.96 -6.13
CA LEU A 4 15.79 -2.82 -4.73
C LEU A 4 15.62 -1.36 -4.33
N LEU A 5 16.46 -0.46 -4.85
CA LEU A 5 16.32 0.99 -4.63
C LEU A 5 15.03 1.53 -5.26
N ILE A 6 14.67 1.08 -6.47
CA ILE A 6 13.41 1.45 -7.11
C ILE A 6 12.22 0.99 -6.27
N PHE A 7 12.26 -0.23 -5.76
CA PHE A 7 11.21 -0.72 -4.87
C PHE A 7 11.07 0.13 -3.59
N VAL A 8 12.18 0.45 -2.93
CA VAL A 8 12.17 1.30 -1.73
C VAL A 8 11.65 2.70 -2.06
N ALA A 9 12.02 3.27 -3.19
CA ALA A 9 11.51 4.55 -3.65
C ALA A 9 9.99 4.51 -3.89
N LEU A 10 9.48 3.45 -4.53
CA LEU A 10 8.05 3.23 -4.72
C LEU A 10 7.29 3.11 -3.40
N LEU A 11 7.87 2.41 -2.42
CA LEU A 11 7.31 2.27 -1.07
C LEU A 11 7.24 3.63 -0.35
N ILE A 12 8.31 4.41 -0.39
CA ILE A 12 8.34 5.77 0.19
C ILE A 12 7.30 6.67 -0.48
N LEU A 13 7.24 6.66 -1.82
CA LEU A 13 6.26 7.41 -2.59
C LEU A 13 4.84 7.01 -2.22
N PHE A 14 4.57 5.70 -2.11
CA PHE A 14 3.26 5.19 -1.72
C PHE A 14 2.85 5.70 -0.34
N VAL A 15 3.70 5.53 0.67
CA VAL A 15 3.43 5.97 2.05
C VAL A 15 3.21 7.49 2.10
N GLY A 16 4.09 8.27 1.46
CA GLY A 16 3.98 9.72 1.40
C GLY A 16 2.69 10.20 0.74
N PHE A 17 2.33 9.62 -0.42
CA PHE A 17 1.08 9.94 -1.09
C PHE A 17 -0.14 9.49 -0.30
N PHE A 18 -0.11 8.33 0.36
CA PHE A 18 -1.20 7.87 1.21
C PHE A 18 -1.48 8.88 2.34
N ILE A 19 -0.44 9.33 3.05
CA ILE A 19 -0.56 10.35 4.10
C ILE A 19 -1.11 11.66 3.51
N TRP A 20 -0.58 12.11 2.38
CA TRP A 20 -1.01 13.35 1.74
C TRP A 20 -2.48 13.31 1.27
N THR A 21 -2.92 12.15 0.76
CA THR A 21 -4.31 11.86 0.40
C THR A 21 -5.21 11.87 1.63
N ALA A 22 -4.78 11.27 2.74
CA ALA A 22 -5.53 11.26 3.99
C ALA A 22 -5.70 12.68 4.57
N ILE A 23 -4.65 13.51 4.54
CA ILE A 23 -4.71 14.92 4.96
C ILE A 23 -5.70 15.70 4.09
N ALA A 24 -5.70 15.50 2.78
CA ALA A 24 -6.65 16.14 1.87
C ALA A 24 -8.10 15.77 2.22
N GLY A 25 -8.34 14.51 2.57
CA GLY A 25 -9.63 13.99 3.01
C GLY A 25 -10.11 14.65 4.30
N ARG A 26 -9.22 14.84 5.29
CA ARG A 26 -9.55 15.56 6.54
C ARG A 26 -9.86 17.03 6.30
N ARG A 27 -9.18 17.69 5.36
CA ARG A 27 -9.41 19.11 5.01
C ARG A 27 -10.63 19.35 4.11
N HIS A 28 -11.49 18.34 3.92
CA HIS A 28 -12.68 18.41 3.07
C HIS A 28 -12.41 18.80 1.60
N GLN A 29 -11.17 18.62 1.11
CA GLN A 29 -10.78 18.98 -0.26
C GLN A 29 -11.13 17.86 -1.24
N ARG A 30 -12.42 17.58 -1.45
CA ARG A 30 -12.92 16.39 -2.17
C ARG A 30 -12.24 16.15 -3.52
N ARG A 31 -12.18 17.17 -4.40
CA ARG A 31 -11.56 17.02 -5.74
C ARG A 31 -10.09 16.60 -5.66
N ARG A 32 -9.32 17.25 -4.78
CA ARG A 32 -7.89 16.95 -4.57
C ARG A 32 -7.70 15.59 -3.91
N HIS A 33 -8.56 15.22 -2.96
CA HIS A 33 -8.52 13.92 -2.32
C HIS A 33 -8.76 12.80 -3.34
N VAL A 34 -9.78 12.91 -4.21
CA VAL A 34 -10.06 11.89 -5.24
C VAL A 34 -8.91 11.77 -6.24
N LEU A 35 -8.37 12.89 -6.72
CA LEU A 35 -7.23 12.87 -7.64
C LEU A 35 -6.01 12.18 -7.00
N ARG A 36 -5.65 12.58 -5.77
CA ARG A 36 -4.51 11.99 -5.05
C ARG A 36 -4.76 10.53 -4.70
N ALA A 37 -5.99 10.13 -4.39
CA ALA A 37 -6.34 8.74 -4.15
C ALA A 37 -6.07 7.85 -5.38
N TRP A 38 -6.41 8.32 -6.59
CA TRP A 38 -6.08 7.59 -7.83
C TRP A 38 -4.57 7.46 -8.04
N VAL A 39 -3.81 8.51 -7.75
CA VAL A 39 -2.34 8.44 -7.78
C VAL A 39 -1.81 7.44 -6.75
N THR A 40 -2.32 7.47 -5.51
CA THR A 40 -1.97 6.51 -4.45
C THR A 40 -2.26 5.06 -4.87
N VAL A 41 -3.42 4.79 -5.48
CA VAL A 41 -3.78 3.46 -6.01
C VAL A 41 -2.81 3.03 -7.11
N THR A 42 -2.47 3.93 -8.03
CA THR A 42 -1.54 3.63 -9.12
C THR A 42 -0.15 3.26 -8.60
N ILE A 43 0.38 4.05 -7.64
CA ILE A 43 1.68 3.76 -7.01
C ILE A 43 1.61 2.44 -6.25
N PHE A 44 0.53 2.16 -5.51
CA PHE A 44 0.35 0.89 -4.81
C PHE A 44 0.43 -0.32 -5.76
N VAL A 45 -0.33 -0.28 -6.86
CA VAL A 45 -0.33 -1.35 -7.87
C VAL A 45 1.06 -1.51 -8.48
N ALA A 46 1.74 -0.41 -8.82
CA ALA A 46 3.11 -0.47 -9.31
C ALA A 46 4.07 -1.11 -8.29
N THR A 47 3.98 -0.75 -7.00
CA THR A 47 4.77 -1.36 -5.93
C THR A 47 4.55 -2.87 -5.83
N VAL A 48 3.29 -3.32 -5.87
CA VAL A 48 2.94 -4.75 -5.79
C VAL A 48 3.46 -5.52 -7.02
N LEU A 49 3.22 -5.01 -8.22
CA LEU A 49 3.71 -5.64 -9.45
C LEU A 49 5.23 -5.71 -9.49
N TYR A 50 5.90 -4.65 -9.00
CA TYR A 50 7.34 -4.62 -8.91
C TYR A 50 7.89 -5.62 -7.89
N ALA A 51 7.25 -5.75 -6.72
CA ALA A 51 7.60 -6.75 -5.72
C ALA A 51 7.48 -8.17 -6.28
N GLU A 52 6.41 -8.46 -7.03
CA GLU A 52 6.25 -9.76 -7.69
C GLU A 52 7.34 -9.97 -8.75
N GLY A 53 7.66 -8.94 -9.55
CA GLY A 53 8.75 -8.95 -10.52
C GLY A 53 10.11 -9.29 -9.89
N LEU A 54 10.39 -8.78 -8.68
CA LEU A 54 11.65 -9.06 -7.97
C LEU A 54 11.84 -10.56 -7.66
N ARG A 55 10.78 -11.35 -7.55
CA ARG A 55 10.89 -12.81 -7.26
C ARG A 55 11.53 -13.60 -8.39
N TYR A 56 11.48 -13.08 -9.62
CA TYR A 56 12.14 -13.66 -10.79
C TYR A 56 13.63 -13.32 -10.85
N LEU A 57 14.05 -12.22 -10.21
CA LEU A 57 15.44 -11.74 -10.23
C LEU A 57 16.22 -12.09 -8.95
N TYR A 58 15.50 -12.30 -7.84
CA TYR A 58 16.08 -12.55 -6.52
C TYR A 58 15.44 -13.77 -5.86
N SER A 59 16.24 -14.45 -5.06
CA SER A 59 15.80 -15.40 -4.05
C SER A 59 15.72 -14.67 -2.70
N PHE A 60 14.80 -15.10 -1.85
CA PHE A 60 14.60 -14.51 -0.53
C PHE A 60 14.50 -15.62 0.51
N ASN A 61 14.80 -15.27 1.76
CA ASN A 61 14.66 -16.19 2.88
C ASN A 61 13.18 -16.63 3.05
N LYS A 62 12.96 -17.95 3.14
CA LYS A 62 11.61 -18.53 3.20
C LYS A 62 10.85 -18.16 4.49
N ASP A 63 11.55 -18.09 5.62
CA ASP A 63 10.94 -17.76 6.91
C ASP A 63 10.49 -16.29 6.97
N ALA A 64 11.30 -15.41 6.39
CA ALA A 64 10.90 -14.00 6.21
C ALA A 64 9.69 -13.88 5.28
N GLN A 65 9.61 -14.69 4.22
CA GLN A 65 8.45 -14.70 3.32
C GLN A 65 7.17 -15.19 4.01
N THR A 66 7.22 -16.28 4.77
CA THR A 66 6.06 -16.82 5.50
C THR A 66 5.52 -15.85 6.54
N ILE A 67 6.38 -15.01 7.11
CA ILE A 67 5.94 -13.92 8.00
C ILE A 67 5.35 -12.75 7.21
N HIS A 68 6.01 -12.30 6.13
CA HIS A 68 5.60 -11.11 5.39
C HIS A 68 4.28 -11.31 4.61
N LEU A 69 4.12 -12.47 3.98
CA LEU A 69 3.05 -12.69 2.99
C LEU A 69 1.63 -12.55 3.58
N PRO A 70 1.31 -13.08 4.78
CA PRO A 70 0.01 -12.85 5.41
C PRO A 70 -0.30 -11.36 5.64
N PHE A 71 0.68 -10.56 6.08
CA PHE A 71 0.51 -9.12 6.26
C PHE A 71 0.28 -8.42 4.91
N ALA A 72 1.07 -8.76 3.89
CA ALA A 72 0.93 -8.20 2.55
C ALA A 72 -0.44 -8.49 1.93
N ILE A 73 -0.90 -9.74 2.00
CA ILE A 73 -2.23 -10.15 1.48
C ILE A 73 -3.34 -9.42 2.25
N THR A 74 -3.28 -9.44 3.57
CA THR A 74 -4.32 -8.82 4.42
C THR A 74 -4.40 -7.32 4.15
N SER A 75 -3.26 -6.63 4.11
CA SER A 75 -3.18 -5.21 3.77
C SER A 75 -3.70 -4.92 2.36
N GLY A 76 -3.37 -5.77 1.38
CA GLY A 76 -3.87 -5.64 0.01
C GLY A 76 -5.38 -5.75 -0.08
N VAL A 77 -5.99 -6.70 0.63
CA VAL A 77 -7.45 -6.87 0.72
C VAL A 77 -8.09 -5.65 1.39
N ILE A 78 -7.54 -5.17 2.50
CA ILE A 78 -8.03 -3.97 3.19
C ILE A 78 -7.94 -2.75 2.27
N PHE A 79 -6.84 -2.60 1.52
CA PHE A 79 -6.68 -1.52 0.54
C PHE A 79 -7.73 -1.59 -0.57
N LEU A 80 -8.04 -2.78 -1.06
CA LEU A 80 -9.11 -2.96 -2.04
C LEU A 80 -10.47 -2.51 -1.46
N VAL A 81 -10.80 -2.94 -0.23
CA VAL A 81 -12.02 -2.53 0.47
C VAL A 81 -12.07 -1.00 0.65
N LEU A 82 -10.95 -0.39 1.03
CA LEU A 82 -10.80 1.06 1.16
C LEU A 82 -11.16 1.79 -0.15
N VAL A 83 -10.62 1.32 -1.28
CA VAL A 83 -10.87 1.88 -2.62
C VAL A 83 -12.33 1.72 -3.00
N LEU A 84 -12.92 0.53 -2.80
CA LEU A 84 -14.33 0.27 -3.10
C LEU A 84 -15.28 1.17 -2.27
N LEU A 85 -14.98 1.36 -0.98
CA LEU A 85 -15.74 2.28 -0.13
C LEU A 85 -15.58 3.74 -0.58
N GLY A 86 -14.37 4.13 -0.99
CA GLY A 86 -14.09 5.46 -1.55
C GLY A 86 -14.85 5.72 -2.84
N TRP A 87 -14.96 4.72 -3.72
CA TRP A 87 -15.78 4.78 -4.92
C TRP A 87 -17.27 4.91 -4.58
N LYS A 88 -17.79 4.06 -3.67
CA LYS A 88 -19.20 4.12 -3.23
C LYS A 88 -19.57 5.43 -2.55
N LEU A 89 -18.63 6.11 -1.90
CA LEU A 89 -18.83 7.44 -1.32
C LEU A 89 -19.16 8.51 -2.37
N GLN A 90 -18.81 8.30 -3.63
CA GLN A 90 -19.20 9.21 -4.70
C GLN A 90 -20.72 9.23 -4.93
N SER A 91 -21.40 8.12 -4.63
CA SER A 91 -22.84 7.95 -4.79
C SER A 91 -23.65 8.26 -3.52
N GLY A 92 -23.02 8.68 -2.41
CA GLY A 92 -23.73 9.07 -1.17
C GLY A 92 -22.90 8.93 0.11
N ASN A 93 -23.30 9.64 1.16
CA ASN A 93 -22.52 9.77 2.40
C ASN A 93 -22.61 8.59 3.38
N ARG A 94 -23.51 7.62 3.12
CA ARG A 94 -23.77 6.45 3.99
C ARG A 94 -22.54 5.60 4.31
N PHE A 95 -21.52 5.59 3.46
CA PHE A 95 -20.30 4.79 3.65
C PHE A 95 -19.15 5.54 4.35
N ARG A 96 -19.38 6.76 4.86
CA ARG A 96 -18.29 7.63 5.32
C ARG A 96 -17.57 7.07 6.55
N VAL A 97 -18.33 6.52 7.49
CA VAL A 97 -17.78 5.90 8.71
C VAL A 97 -16.94 4.67 8.34
N TRP A 98 -17.47 3.80 7.48
CA TRP A 98 -16.78 2.61 6.98
C TRP A 98 -15.50 2.94 6.22
N HIS A 99 -15.53 3.93 5.34
CA HIS A 99 -14.33 4.36 4.61
C HIS A 99 -13.26 4.87 5.59
N ARG A 100 -13.62 5.67 6.60
CA ARG A 100 -12.68 6.15 7.62
C ARG A 100 -12.11 5.00 8.45
N ALA A 101 -12.94 4.04 8.86
CA ALA A 101 -12.50 2.85 9.55
C ALA A 101 -11.48 2.08 8.69
N ALA A 102 -11.79 1.85 7.40
CA ALA A 102 -10.88 1.21 6.47
C ALA A 102 -9.55 1.98 6.29
N VAL A 103 -9.55 3.32 6.24
CA VAL A 103 -8.32 4.12 6.20
C VAL A 103 -7.44 3.83 7.42
N ILE A 104 -8.04 3.81 8.62
CA ILE A 104 -7.32 3.58 9.88
C ILE A 104 -6.81 2.14 9.94
N THR A 105 -7.65 1.15 9.65
CA THR A 105 -7.27 -0.27 9.63
C THR A 105 -6.14 -0.51 8.63
N PHE A 106 -6.23 0.09 7.43
CA PHE A 106 -5.16 0.01 6.44
C PHE A 106 -3.86 0.64 6.97
N ALA A 107 -3.91 1.83 7.57
CA ALA A 107 -2.73 2.49 8.13
C ALA A 107 -2.06 1.66 9.23
N VAL A 108 -2.85 1.02 10.10
CA VAL A 108 -2.33 0.13 11.14
C VAL A 108 -1.66 -1.11 10.54
N MET A 109 -2.27 -1.73 9.53
CA MET A 109 -1.73 -2.93 8.87
C MET A 109 -0.54 -2.63 7.94
N LEU A 110 -0.46 -1.41 7.42
CA LEU A 110 0.64 -0.96 6.59
C LEU A 110 1.97 -0.96 7.36
N ILE A 111 1.97 -0.66 8.65
CA ILE A 111 3.17 -0.63 9.49
C ILE A 111 3.88 -2.01 9.52
N PRO A 112 3.27 -3.10 10.03
CA PRO A 112 3.92 -4.41 10.05
C PRO A 112 4.20 -4.94 8.65
N THR A 113 3.34 -4.65 7.66
CA THR A 113 3.58 -5.04 6.26
C THR A 113 4.86 -4.39 5.71
N THR A 114 5.06 -3.10 5.98
CA THR A 114 6.23 -2.34 5.55
C THR A 114 7.48 -2.85 6.28
N ILE A 115 7.42 -3.02 7.60
CA ILE A 115 8.54 -3.51 8.41
C ILE A 115 8.98 -4.89 7.94
N THR A 116 8.04 -5.84 7.85
CA THR A 116 8.34 -7.21 7.39
C THR A 116 8.82 -7.24 5.94
N GLY A 117 8.32 -6.35 5.07
CA GLY A 117 8.78 -6.22 3.69
C GLY A 117 10.22 -5.71 3.59
N ILE A 118 10.59 -4.72 4.41
CA ILE A 118 11.98 -4.23 4.48
C ILE A 118 12.91 -5.35 4.98
N LEU A 119 12.52 -6.05 6.04
CA LEU A 119 13.28 -7.20 6.56
C LEU A 119 13.40 -8.33 5.53
N LEU A 120 12.36 -8.58 4.74
CA LEU A 120 12.45 -9.56 3.66
C LEU A 120 13.48 -9.14 2.60
N ILE A 121 13.51 -7.86 2.23
CA ILE A 121 14.41 -7.34 1.20
C ILE A 121 15.88 -7.39 1.62
N THR A 122 16.19 -7.26 2.90
CA THR A 122 17.58 -7.39 3.38
C THR A 122 18.11 -8.82 3.21
N THR A 123 17.23 -9.80 3.01
CA THR A 123 17.59 -11.20 2.71
C THR A 123 17.70 -11.50 1.20
N ALA A 124 17.52 -10.50 0.34
CA ALA A 124 17.52 -10.70 -1.11
C ALA A 124 18.91 -11.12 -1.60
N ALA A 125 18.99 -12.31 -2.20
CA ALA A 125 20.17 -12.79 -2.91
C ALA A 125 19.86 -12.88 -4.41
N PRO A 126 20.68 -12.30 -5.30
CA PRO A 126 20.51 -12.46 -6.75
C PRO A 126 20.37 -13.94 -7.11
N ARG A 127 19.48 -14.24 -8.05
CA ARG A 127 19.40 -15.57 -8.66
C ARG A 127 20.49 -15.78 -9.70
#